data_AF-A0A354JTH1-F1
#
_entry.id   AF-A0A354JTH1-F1
#
_cell.length_a   1.000
_cell.length_b   1.000
_cell.length_c   1.000
_cell.angle_alpha   90.00
_cell.angle_beta   90.00
_cell.angle_gamma   90.00
#
_symmetry.space_group_name_H-M   'P 1'
#
loop_
_entity.id
_entity.type
_entity.pdbx_description
1 polymer ?
#
loop_
_entity_poly.entity_id
_entity_poly.type
_entity_poly.pdbx_seq_one_letter_code
_entity_poly.pdbx_strand_id
1 'polypeptide(L)' 'MPNNYNDNNASDFSHILELVSEQKFGEAINELKRITEQDKKNQKAQTLLEQLEKIVEYQNMDLFSSTNLNMDPWLE' A
#
# COMPACT_ATOMS: atom_id res chain seq x y z
N MET A 1 7.82 -19.90 -19.30
CA MET A 1 7.68 -18.82 -20.29
C MET A 1 8.27 -17.57 -19.65
N PRO A 2 9.30 -16.92 -20.22
CA PRO A 2 9.87 -15.73 -19.61
C PRO A 2 9.03 -14.53 -20.05
N ASN A 3 8.40 -13.83 -19.11
CA ASN A 3 7.73 -12.57 -19.42
C ASN A 3 8.77 -11.46 -19.30
N ASN A 4 9.16 -10.93 -20.46
CA ASN A 4 10.11 -9.84 -20.61
C ASN A 4 9.50 -8.55 -20.02
N TYR A 5 9.94 -8.15 -18.84
CA TYR A 5 9.73 -6.78 -18.35
C TYR A 5 10.99 -5.97 -18.62
N ASN A 6 11.06 -5.44 -19.83
CA ASN A 6 11.95 -4.34 -20.13
C ASN A 6 11.25 -3.42 -21.11
N ASP A 7 10.65 -2.34 -20.60
CA ASP A 7 10.47 -1.10 -21.35
C ASP A 7 9.93 0.04 -20.46
N ASN A 8 10.71 1.13 -20.39
CA ASN A 8 10.30 2.53 -20.16
C ASN A 8 10.13 3.05 -18.72
N ASN A 9 11.10 3.84 -18.25
CA ASN A 9 11.14 4.67 -17.03
C ASN A 9 9.95 5.65 -16.79
N ALA A 10 8.94 5.69 -17.68
CA ALA A 10 7.69 6.42 -17.49
C ALA A 10 6.52 5.51 -17.07
N SER A 11 6.66 4.19 -17.25
CA SER A 11 5.71 3.15 -16.88
C SER A 11 5.91 2.61 -15.46
N ASP A 12 6.95 3.07 -14.75
CA ASP A 12 7.44 2.45 -13.51
C ASP A 12 6.42 2.42 -12.37
N PHE A 13 5.45 3.34 -12.36
CA PHE A 13 4.42 3.43 -11.33
C PHE A 13 2.98 3.37 -11.85
N SER A 14 2.78 3.27 -13.17
CA SER A 14 1.43 3.22 -13.75
C SER A 14 0.67 1.97 -13.30
N HIS A 15 1.36 0.84 -13.26
CA HIS A 15 0.77 -0.40 -12.74
C HIS A 15 0.47 -0.32 -11.23
N ILE A 16 1.36 0.33 -10.46
CA ILE A 16 1.12 0.55 -9.02
C ILE A 16 -0.12 1.44 -8.81
N LEU A 17 -0.31 2.46 -9.65
CA LEU A 17 -1.49 3.33 -9.60
C LEU A 17 -2.78 2.57 -9.93
N GLU A 18 -2.74 1.65 -10.89
CA GLU A 18 -3.86 0.76 -11.23
C GLU A 18 -4.21 -0.17 -10.06
N LEU A 19 -3.21 -0.80 -9.43
CA LEU A 19 -3.44 -1.62 -8.24
C LEU A 19 -4.07 -0.82 -7.09
N VAL A 20 -3.65 0.44 -6.91
CA VAL A 20 -4.24 1.34 -5.92
C VAL A 20 -5.69 1.71 -6.26
N SER A 21 -6.01 1.98 -7.52
CA SER A 21 -7.38 2.31 -7.93
C SER A 21 -8.34 1.12 -7.79
N GLU A 22 -7.83 -0.10 -7.97
CA GLU A 22 -8.54 -1.36 -7.72
C GLU A 22 -8.59 -1.77 -6.24
N GLN A 23 -8.07 -0.94 -5.32
CA GLN A 23 -7.97 -1.21 -3.87
C GLN A 23 -7.12 -2.46 -3.53
N LYS A 24 -6.24 -2.89 -4.44
CA LYS A 24 -5.28 -4.00 -4.25
C LYS A 24 -4.02 -3.52 -3.56
N PHE A 25 -4.15 -2.94 -2.37
CA PHE A 25 -3.04 -2.30 -1.66
C PHE A 25 -1.90 -3.27 -1.33
N GLY A 26 -2.19 -4.54 -1.04
CA GLY A 26 -1.16 -5.55 -0.78
C GLY A 26 -0.27 -5.83 -2.00
N GLU A 27 -0.85 -5.91 -3.19
CA GLU A 27 -0.10 -6.10 -4.44
C GLU A 27 0.74 -4.86 -4.77
N ALA A 28 0.16 -3.66 -4.60
CA ALA A 28 0.87 -2.40 -4.79
C ALA A 28 2.09 -2.26 -3.85
N ILE A 29 1.94 -2.64 -2.57
CA ILE A 29 3.02 -2.67 -1.58
C ILE A 29 4.12 -3.66 -2.00
N ASN A 30 3.77 -4.84 -2.48
CA ASN A 30 4.74 -5.84 -2.91
C ASN A 30 5.56 -5.36 -4.11
N GLU A 31 4.93 -4.72 -5.10
CA GLU A 31 5.64 -4.14 -6.24
C GLU A 31 6.58 -3.01 -5.82
N LEU A 32 6.14 -2.13 -4.92
CA LEU A 32 7.01 -1.09 -4.35
C LEU A 32 8.20 -1.67 -3.58
N LYS A 33 7.99 -2.73 -2.80
CA LYS A 33 9.08 -3.44 -2.11
C LYS A 33 10.10 -3.98 -3.10
N ARG A 34 9.67 -4.67 -4.16
CA ARG A 34 10.56 -5.16 -5.23
C ARG A 34 11.38 -4.03 -5.86
N ILE A 35 10.75 -2.89 -6.16
CA ILE A 35 11.44 -1.71 -6.72
C ILE A 35 12.49 -1.19 -5.73
N THR A 36 12.14 -1.04 -4.45
CA THR A 36 13.09 -0.53 -3.44
C THR A 36 14.23 -1.50 -3.12
N GLU A 37 14.03 -2.81 -3.30
CA GLU A 37 15.07 -3.83 -3.17
C GLU A 37 16.07 -3.77 -4.33
N GLN A 38 15.57 -3.56 -5.55
CA GLN A 38 16.38 -3.43 -6.76
C GLN A 38 17.11 -2.08 -6.84
N ASP A 39 16.44 -1.00 -6.45
CA ASP A 39 17.00 0.35 -6.36
C ASP A 39 16.70 1.00 -5.00
N LYS A 40 17.64 0.79 -4.07
CA LYS A 40 17.60 1.37 -2.71
C LYS A 40 17.69 2.90 -2.69
N LYS A 41 18.01 3.56 -3.80
CA LYS A 41 18.07 5.03 -3.89
C LYS A 41 16.81 5.63 -4.51
N ASN A 42 15.86 4.81 -4.92
CA ASN A 42 14.58 5.28 -5.44
C ASN A 42 13.71 5.85 -4.30
N GLN A 43 13.95 7.12 -3.97
CA GLN A 43 13.24 7.85 -2.91
C GLN A 43 11.74 7.89 -3.17
N LYS A 44 11.31 7.99 -4.44
CA LYS A 44 9.90 7.99 -4.80
C LYS A 44 9.21 6.68 -4.43
N ALA A 45 9.84 5.54 -4.73
CA ALA A 45 9.31 4.23 -4.35
C ALA A 45 9.25 4.06 -2.83
N GLN A 46 10.28 4.51 -2.10
CA GLN A 46 10.29 4.47 -0.63
C GLN A 46 9.17 5.31 -0.02
N THR A 47 8.99 6.55 -0.47
CA THR A 47 7.91 7.42 0.03
C THR A 47 6.53 6.84 -0.26
N LEU A 48 6.30 6.31 -1.47
CA LEU A 48 5.04 5.69 -1.82
C LEU A 48 4.76 4.43 -0.98
N LEU A 49 5.80 3.62 -0.72
CA LEU A 49 5.69 2.44 0.13
C LEU A 49 5.25 2.82 1.55
N GLU A 50 5.93 3.77 2.17
CA GLU A 50 5.59 4.25 3.53
C GLU A 50 4.16 4.83 3.60
N GLN A 51 3.74 5.56 2.57
CA GLN A 51 2.38 6.11 2.51
C GLN A 51 1.32 5.01 2.40
N LEU A 52 1.53 4.03 1.52
CA LEU A 52 0.61 2.91 1.34
C LEU A 52 0.52 2.02 2.58
N GLU A 53 1.64 1.73 3.25
CA GLU A 53 1.65 0.97 4.49
C GLU A 53 0.85 1.68 5.59
N LYS A 54 0.99 3.02 5.73
CA LYS A 54 0.18 3.81 6.68
C LYS A 54 -1.31 3.82 6.34
N ILE A 55 -1.67 3.93 5.05
CA ILE A 55 -3.09 3.89 4.64
C ILE A 55 -3.71 2.55 5.06
N VAL A 56 -3.04 1.44 4.79
CA VAL A 56 -3.53 0.11 5.16
C VAL A 56 -3.61 -0.05 6.68
N GLU A 57 -2.61 0.45 7.42
CA GLU A 57 -2.64 0.47 8.89
C GLU A 57 -3.86 1.22 9.42
N TYR A 58 -4.14 2.43 8.92
CA TYR A 58 -5.30 3.21 9.34
C TYR A 58 -6.63 2.59 8.93
N GLN A 59 -6.73 1.99 7.74
CA GLN A 59 -7.94 1.25 7.33
C GLN A 59 -8.24 0.09 8.29
N ASN A 60 -7.20 -0.64 8.70
CA ASN A 60 -7.34 -1.71 9.67
C ASN A 60 -7.72 -1.16 11.06
N MET A 61 -7.08 -0.08 11.52
CA MET A 61 -7.44 0.56 12.79
C MET A 61 -8.89 1.05 12.81
N ASP A 62 -9.37 1.67 11.73
CA ASP A 62 -10.74 2.16 11.63
C ASP A 62 -11.74 1.01 11.76
N LEU A 63 -11.48 -0.13 11.09
CA LEU A 63 -12.29 -1.34 11.22
C LEU A 63 -12.39 -1.82 12.68
N PHE A 64 -11.27 -1.83 13.41
CA PHE A 64 -11.25 -2.27 14.81
C PHE A 64 -11.72 -1.20 15.80
N SER A 65 -11.70 0.09 15.43
CA SER A 65 -12.14 1.19 16.30
C SER A 65 -13.65 1.13 16.60
N SER A 66 -14.43 0.56 15.69
CA SER A 66 -15.87 0.33 15.85
C SER A 66 -16.24 -0.78 16.86
N THR A 67 -15.26 -1.55 17.37
CA THR A 67 -15.53 -2.64 18.33
C THR A 67 -15.70 -2.16 19.78
N ASN A 68 -15.64 -0.85 20.04
CA ASN A 68 -15.87 -0.28 21.37
C ASN A 68 -17.31 0.23 21.59
N LEU A 69 -18.30 -0.56 21.15
CA LEU A 69 -19.74 -0.29 21.39
C LEU A 69 -20.23 -0.70 22.79
N ASN A 70 -19.33 -1.00 23.74
CA ASN A 70 -19.70 -1.49 25.07
C ASN A 70 -19.05 -0.74 26.25
N MET A 71 -18.80 0.56 26.07
CA MET A 71 -18.77 1.49 27.21
C MET A 71 -19.91 2.47 27.02
N ASP A 72 -21.11 2.04 27.35
CA ASP A 72 -22.19 2.97 27.66
C ASP A 72 -21.84 3.60 29.02
N PRO A 73 -21.49 4.90 29.08
CA PRO A 73 -21.16 5.56 30.35
C PRO A 73 -22.40 5.75 31.24
N TRP A 74 -23.59 5.30 30.81
CA TRP A 74 -24.86 5.36 31.53
C TRP A 74 -25.44 3.99 31.91
N LEU A 75 -24.75 2.88 31.62
CA LEU A 75 -25.08 1.58 32.23
C LEU A 75 -24.25 1.42 33.51
N GLU A 76 -24.95 1.58 34.63
CA GLU A 76 -24.53 1.52 36.04
C GLU A 76 -23.61 0.34 36.44
#